data_AF-A0A8T6NGB6-F1
#
_entry.id   AF-A0A8T6NGB6-F1
#
_cell.length_a   1.000
_cell.length_b   1.000
_cell.length_c   1.000
_cell.angle_alpha   90.00
_cell.angle_beta   90.00
_cell.angle_gamma   90.00
#
_symmetry.space_group_name_H-M   'P 1'
#
loop_
_entity.id
_entity.type
_entity.pdbx_description
1 polymer ?
#
loop_
_entity_poly.entity_id
_entity_poly.type
_entity_poly.pdbx_seq_one_letter_code
_entity_poly.pdbx_strand_id
1 'polypeptide(L)'
;MSEGPDQIPSPEDIEKHISELKSKKGSLRAERGLLVETVRGLRATTSESKGRSLSRKKYLSLFNENKEIANAKRKERDDINLAIPPPVSVLEEWASKSLTKLQGVDNDLTAMPTLSREIREFSRYFELIAAIEVKRKGELAHSSYVEHIGLMKQTMDDLEKEHPKEDLEGESGSKIKSNMKEIRKISKRIEKIDKEIESISSDIKKMVNRKKDLKSQNRIKDAKSRVLSGSNIAAGDIALLLDGGSILDDLAQMPSEPVNRPSSNIQNKQKSRRISPARGGPRKTRQRPDK
;
A
#
# COMPACT_ATOMS: atom_id res chain seq x y z
N MET A 1 35.76 -33.15 23.42
CA MET A 1 35.38 -32.70 24.78
C MET A 1 34.07 -33.35 25.12
N SER A 2 34.01 -33.91 26.32
CA SER A 2 33.00 -34.83 26.86
C SER A 2 31.55 -34.39 26.62
N GLU A 3 30.77 -35.24 25.95
CA GLU A 3 29.31 -35.23 26.08
C GLU A 3 28.97 -35.72 27.50
N GLY A 4 28.43 -34.82 28.32
CA GLY A 4 27.94 -35.14 29.65
C GLY A 4 26.64 -35.94 29.58
N PRO A 5 26.25 -36.65 30.66
CA PRO A 5 25.09 -37.52 30.66
C PRO A 5 23.82 -36.72 30.39
N ASP A 6 23.03 -37.18 29.43
CA ASP A 6 21.67 -36.70 29.14
C ASP A 6 20.80 -36.79 30.41
N GLN A 7 20.84 -35.75 31.24
CA GLN A 7 19.86 -35.55 32.28
C GLN A 7 18.52 -35.28 31.58
N ILE A 8 17.58 -36.21 31.74
CA ILE A 8 16.19 -36.02 31.28
C ILE A 8 15.71 -34.71 31.91
N PRO A 9 15.43 -33.66 31.11
CA PRO A 9 15.12 -32.35 31.65
C PRO A 9 13.87 -32.44 32.53
N SER A 10 13.96 -31.87 33.73
CA SER A 10 12.84 -31.82 34.67
C SER A 10 11.65 -31.10 33.99
N PRO A 11 10.40 -31.52 34.26
CA PRO A 11 9.21 -30.83 33.73
C PRO A 11 9.18 -29.33 34.07
N GLU A 12 9.83 -28.92 35.17
CA GLU A 12 9.99 -27.52 35.59
C GLU A 12 10.96 -26.73 34.69
N ASP A 13 12.04 -27.35 34.22
CA ASP A 13 13.01 -26.70 33.33
C ASP A 13 12.41 -26.44 31.95
N ILE A 14 11.54 -27.34 31.49
CA ILE A 14 10.77 -27.16 30.25
C ILE A 14 9.77 -26.00 30.40
N GLU A 15 9.18 -25.81 31.59
CA GLU A 15 8.28 -24.68 31.87
C GLU A 15 9.00 -23.33 31.88
N LYS A 16 10.21 -23.27 32.47
CA LYS A 16 11.08 -22.10 32.43
C LYS A 16 11.46 -21.74 31.00
N HIS A 17 11.92 -22.73 30.22
CA HIS A 17 12.27 -22.53 28.82
C HIS A 17 11.07 -22.07 27.95
N ILE A 18 9.87 -22.61 28.17
CA ILE A 18 8.65 -22.13 27.50
C ILE A 18 8.36 -20.67 27.86
N SER A 19 8.57 -20.28 29.10
CA SER A 19 8.33 -18.92 29.59
C SER A 19 9.33 -17.93 29.01
N GLU A 20 10.61 -18.30 28.92
CA GLU A 20 11.66 -17.52 28.26
C GLU A 20 11.36 -17.32 26.77
N LEU A 21 11.01 -18.39 26.04
CA LEU A 21 10.62 -18.31 24.64
C LEU A 21 9.40 -17.40 24.42
N LYS A 22 8.42 -17.43 25.33
CA LYS A 22 7.26 -16.52 25.30
C LYS A 22 7.65 -15.07 25.54
N SER A 23 8.54 -14.81 26.49
CA SER A 23 9.06 -13.45 26.76
C SER A 23 9.81 -12.90 25.55
N LYS A 24 10.73 -13.70 24.98
CA LYS A 24 11.47 -13.36 23.75
C LYS A 24 10.52 -13.07 22.58
N LYS A 25 9.49 -13.90 22.39
CA LYS A 25 8.44 -13.66 21.38
C LYS A 25 7.67 -12.35 21.63
N GLY A 26 7.40 -12.01 22.89
CA GLY A 26 6.77 -10.74 23.26
C GLY A 26 7.64 -9.53 22.90
N SER A 27 8.93 -9.60 23.21
CA SER A 27 9.91 -8.56 22.86
C SER A 27 10.02 -8.36 21.34
N LEU A 28 10.16 -9.45 20.57
CA LEU A 28 10.20 -9.38 19.10
C LEU A 28 8.93 -8.79 18.49
N ARG A 29 7.76 -9.04 19.09
CA ARG A 29 6.49 -8.40 18.67
C ARG A 29 6.47 -6.90 18.94
N ALA A 30 7.04 -6.45 20.06
CA ALA A 30 7.18 -5.03 20.37
C ALA A 30 8.15 -4.35 19.39
N GLU A 31 9.32 -4.94 19.13
CA GLU A 31 10.28 -4.45 18.12
C GLU A 31 9.61 -4.36 16.74
N ARG A 32 8.88 -5.40 16.33
CA ARG A 32 8.11 -5.40 15.08
C ARG A 32 7.09 -4.25 15.03
N GLY A 33 6.36 -4.00 16.11
CA GLY A 33 5.39 -2.91 16.21
C GLY A 33 6.01 -1.54 15.92
N LEU A 34 7.14 -1.25 16.56
CA LEU A 34 7.91 -0.01 16.36
C LEU A 34 8.42 0.12 14.91
N LEU A 35 8.96 -0.96 14.35
CA LEU A 35 9.43 -0.96 12.96
C LEU A 35 8.28 -0.78 11.95
N VAL A 36 7.10 -1.30 12.23
CA VAL A 36 5.90 -1.08 11.39
C VAL A 36 5.44 0.37 11.47
N GLU A 37 5.44 0.96 12.66
CA GLU A 37 5.06 2.35 12.87
C GLU A 37 6.01 3.32 12.16
N THR A 38 7.31 3.10 12.28
CA THR A 38 8.32 3.89 11.54
C THR A 38 8.14 3.78 10.02
N VAL A 39 7.90 2.58 9.48
CA VAL A 39 7.60 2.39 8.05
C VAL A 39 6.32 3.10 7.65
N ARG A 40 5.28 3.08 8.49
CA ARG A 40 4.02 3.78 8.24
C ARG A 40 4.24 5.29 8.15
N GLY A 41 5.02 5.88 9.06
CA GLY A 41 5.40 7.30 9.02
C GLY A 41 6.22 7.66 7.77
N LEU A 42 7.25 6.86 7.45
CA LEU A 42 8.07 7.06 6.25
C LEU A 42 7.27 6.94 4.95
N ARG A 43 6.26 6.05 4.90
CA ARG A 43 5.37 5.93 3.74
C ARG A 43 4.40 7.11 3.61
N ALA A 44 3.87 7.62 4.72
CA ALA A 44 2.97 8.78 4.71
C ALA A 44 3.67 10.03 4.15
N THR A 45 4.82 10.38 4.74
CA THR A 45 5.67 11.51 4.29
C THR A 45 6.10 11.36 2.83
N THR A 46 6.49 10.15 2.40
CA THR A 46 6.87 9.91 1.01
C THR A 46 5.68 10.02 0.04
N SER A 47 4.48 9.63 0.46
CA SER A 47 3.28 9.69 -0.39
C SER A 47 2.81 11.13 -0.59
N GLU A 48 2.82 11.95 0.47
CA GLU A 48 2.51 13.39 0.39
C GLU A 48 3.50 14.12 -0.52
N SER A 49 4.80 13.86 -0.36
CA SER A 49 5.84 14.46 -1.20
C SER A 49 5.71 14.04 -2.68
N LYS A 50 5.37 12.77 -2.96
CA LYS A 50 5.06 12.31 -4.33
C LYS A 50 3.80 12.97 -4.89
N GLY A 51 2.75 13.12 -4.08
CA GLY A 51 1.51 13.80 -4.47
C GLY A 51 1.79 15.23 -4.96
N ARG A 52 2.56 16.00 -4.18
CA ARG A 52 3.01 17.36 -4.54
C ARG A 52 3.85 17.39 -5.82
N SER A 53 4.73 16.42 -6.02
CA SER A 53 5.53 16.33 -7.25
C SER A 53 4.67 16.02 -8.48
N LEU A 54 3.61 15.22 -8.34
CA LEU A 54 2.72 14.85 -9.44
C LEU A 54 1.79 16.01 -9.82
N SER A 55 1.22 16.73 -8.85
CA SER A 55 0.42 17.93 -9.10
C SER A 55 1.26 19.00 -9.80
N ARG A 56 2.47 19.30 -9.31
CA ARG A 56 3.40 20.23 -10.00
C ARG A 56 3.68 19.83 -11.45
N LYS A 57 3.89 18.52 -11.70
CA LYS A 57 4.12 18.01 -13.06
C LYS A 57 2.90 18.24 -13.96
N LYS A 58 1.67 18.14 -13.44
CA LYS A 58 0.45 18.44 -14.20
C LYS A 58 0.40 19.91 -14.62
N TYR A 59 0.62 20.85 -13.69
CA TYR A 59 0.66 22.28 -14.03
C TYR A 59 1.73 22.62 -15.06
N LEU A 60 2.94 22.06 -14.91
CA LEU A 60 4.00 22.25 -15.90
C LEU A 60 3.66 21.64 -17.27
N SER A 61 2.95 20.51 -17.29
CA SER A 61 2.46 19.91 -18.53
C SER A 61 1.45 20.81 -19.23
N LEU A 62 0.45 21.30 -18.50
CA LEU A 62 -0.57 22.23 -19.00
C LEU A 62 0.06 23.54 -19.49
N PHE A 63 1.05 24.06 -18.77
CA PHE A 63 1.80 25.24 -19.18
C PHE A 63 2.52 25.03 -20.52
N ASN A 64 3.19 23.90 -20.69
CA ASN A 64 3.90 23.58 -21.93
C ASN A 64 2.93 23.35 -23.10
N GLU A 65 1.81 22.67 -22.87
CA GLU A 65 0.77 22.46 -23.87
C GLU A 65 0.18 23.79 -24.34
N ASN A 66 -0.20 24.68 -23.41
CA ASN A 66 -0.67 26.02 -23.75
C ASN A 66 0.41 26.84 -24.47
N LYS A 67 1.69 26.68 -24.11
CA LYS A 67 2.81 27.35 -24.78
C LYS A 67 2.97 26.87 -26.23
N GLU A 68 2.86 25.58 -26.50
CA GLU A 68 2.89 25.01 -27.85
C GLU A 68 1.76 25.58 -28.71
N ILE A 69 0.53 25.56 -28.19
CA ILE A 69 -0.65 26.09 -28.89
C ILE A 69 -0.52 27.60 -29.14
N ALA A 70 -0.09 28.37 -28.13
CA ALA A 70 0.15 29.80 -28.27
C ALA A 70 1.22 30.10 -29.33
N ASN A 71 2.31 29.35 -29.36
CA ASN A 71 3.35 29.53 -30.38
C ASN A 71 2.85 29.19 -31.79
N ALA A 72 2.01 28.16 -31.93
CA ALA A 72 1.39 27.83 -33.22
C ALA A 72 0.48 28.97 -33.70
N LYS A 73 -0.37 29.52 -32.83
CA LYS A 73 -1.23 30.67 -33.14
C LYS A 73 -0.48 31.96 -33.41
N ARG A 74 0.66 32.17 -32.73
CA ARG A 74 1.56 33.28 -33.03
C ARG A 74 2.14 33.16 -34.44
N LYS A 75 2.63 31.98 -34.82
CA LYS A 75 3.16 31.73 -36.18
C LYS A 75 2.08 31.97 -37.23
N GLU A 76 0.90 31.39 -37.06
CA GLU A 76 -0.24 31.59 -37.96
C GLU A 76 -0.57 33.09 -38.13
N ARG A 77 -0.61 33.85 -37.03
CA ARG A 77 -0.81 35.31 -37.05
C ARG A 77 0.31 36.02 -37.79
N ASP A 78 1.57 35.67 -37.52
CA ASP A 78 2.74 36.34 -38.08
C ASP A 78 2.88 36.07 -39.58
N ASP A 79 2.58 34.86 -40.03
CA ASP A 79 2.55 34.48 -41.45
C ASP A 79 1.48 35.27 -42.21
N ILE A 80 0.27 35.40 -41.63
CA ILE A 80 -0.81 36.21 -42.21
C ILE A 80 -0.47 37.71 -42.20
N ASN A 81 0.14 38.21 -41.12
CA ASN A 81 0.55 39.61 -41.04
C ASN A 81 1.67 39.96 -42.02
N LEU A 82 2.55 39.00 -42.32
CA LEU A 82 3.58 39.16 -43.35
C LEU A 82 2.96 39.29 -44.75
N ALA A 83 1.94 38.48 -45.04
CA ALA A 83 1.23 38.52 -46.32
C ALA A 83 0.30 39.74 -46.45
N ILE A 84 -0.42 40.10 -45.38
CA ILE A 84 -1.40 41.18 -45.35
C ILE A 84 -1.14 42.05 -44.10
N PRO A 85 -0.31 43.09 -44.23
CA PRO A 85 0.04 43.96 -43.10
C PRO A 85 -1.14 44.75 -42.50
N PRO A 86 -2.02 45.39 -43.30
CA PRO A 86 -3.10 46.24 -42.76
C PRO A 86 -4.10 45.46 -41.89
N PRO A 87 -4.66 46.06 -40.83
CA PRO A 87 -5.73 45.46 -40.02
C PRO A 87 -7.04 45.39 -40.81
N VAL A 88 -7.99 44.54 -40.35
CA VAL A 88 -9.27 44.35 -41.03
C VAL A 88 -10.05 45.65 -41.18
N SER A 89 -10.06 46.51 -40.15
CA SER A 89 -10.79 47.79 -40.18
C SER A 89 -10.37 48.70 -41.33
N VAL A 90 -9.07 48.80 -41.60
CA VAL A 90 -8.53 49.63 -42.69
C VAL A 90 -8.87 49.02 -44.06
N LEU A 91 -8.81 47.69 -44.17
CA LEU A 91 -9.18 47.00 -45.40
C LEU A 91 -10.67 47.14 -45.71
N GLU A 92 -11.54 47.07 -44.69
CA GLU A 92 -12.98 47.31 -44.81
C GLU A 92 -13.26 48.73 -45.30
N GLU A 93 -12.61 49.75 -44.72
CA GLU A 93 -12.72 51.13 -45.20
C GLU A 93 -12.30 51.28 -46.66
N TRP A 94 -11.21 50.62 -47.07
CA TRP A 94 -10.76 50.65 -48.47
C TRP A 94 -11.71 49.91 -49.40
N ALA A 95 -12.27 48.79 -48.97
CA ALA A 95 -13.27 48.04 -49.71
C ALA A 95 -14.55 48.87 -49.90
N SER A 96 -15.05 49.54 -48.84
CA SER A 96 -16.19 50.45 -48.92
C SER A 96 -15.93 51.64 -49.86
N LYS A 97 -14.74 52.24 -49.79
CA LYS A 97 -14.32 53.30 -50.72
C LYS A 97 -14.20 52.81 -52.17
N SER A 98 -13.82 51.56 -52.37
CA SER A 98 -13.75 50.97 -53.72
C SER A 98 -15.14 50.64 -54.24
N LEU A 99 -16.03 50.13 -53.40
CA LEU A 99 -17.41 49.82 -53.76
C LEU A 99 -18.20 51.08 -54.13
N THR A 100 -18.07 52.15 -53.34
CA THR A 100 -18.71 53.45 -53.63
C THR A 100 -18.25 54.03 -54.97
N LYS A 101 -16.98 53.84 -55.35
CA LYS A 101 -16.47 54.23 -56.67
C LYS A 101 -17.05 53.39 -57.80
N LEU A 102 -17.19 52.08 -57.60
CA LEU A 102 -17.79 51.18 -58.58
C LEU A 102 -19.30 51.40 -58.76
N GLN A 103 -19.99 51.85 -57.69
CA GLN A 103 -21.43 52.14 -57.71
C GLN A 103 -21.74 53.57 -58.17
N GLY A 104 -20.77 54.49 -58.08
CA GLY A 104 -20.94 55.88 -58.49
C GLY A 104 -20.96 56.00 -60.01
N VAL A 105 -22.12 56.34 -60.57
CA VAL A 105 -22.21 56.78 -61.98
C VAL A 105 -21.91 58.27 -62.01
N ASP A 106 -20.75 58.64 -62.54
CA ASP A 106 -20.44 60.04 -62.80
C ASP A 106 -21.32 60.53 -63.97
N ASN A 107 -22.10 61.59 -63.76
CA ASN A 107 -22.95 62.21 -64.79
C ASN A 107 -22.14 62.90 -65.91
N ASP A 108 -20.81 62.95 -65.78
CA ASP A 108 -19.90 63.55 -66.75
C ASP A 108 -19.35 62.47 -67.69
N LEU A 109 -19.67 62.59 -68.99
CA LEU A 109 -19.23 61.68 -70.04
C LEU A 109 -17.69 61.62 -70.18
N THR A 110 -16.97 62.65 -69.73
CA THR A 110 -15.50 62.66 -69.74
C THR A 110 -14.87 61.95 -68.54
N ALA A 111 -15.65 61.73 -67.48
CA ALA A 111 -15.25 61.01 -66.27
C ALA A 111 -15.59 59.51 -66.32
N MET A 112 -16.42 59.09 -67.28
CA MET A 112 -16.88 57.70 -67.40
C MET A 112 -15.67 56.74 -67.49
N PRO A 113 -15.57 55.75 -66.59
CA PRO A 113 -14.44 54.83 -66.60
C PRO A 113 -14.48 53.97 -67.87
N THR A 114 -13.31 53.78 -68.49
CA THR A 114 -13.19 52.79 -69.57
C THR A 114 -13.37 51.39 -69.02
N LEU A 115 -13.82 50.44 -69.85
CA LEU A 115 -13.93 49.02 -69.47
C LEU A 115 -12.67 48.46 -68.80
N SER A 116 -11.48 48.83 -69.30
CA SER A 116 -10.20 48.40 -68.73
C SER A 116 -9.96 48.91 -67.30
N ARG A 117 -10.48 50.11 -67.00
CA ARG A 117 -10.42 50.73 -65.68
C ARG A 117 -11.41 50.07 -64.73
N GLU A 118 -12.63 49.82 -65.19
CA GLU A 118 -13.64 49.09 -64.41
C GLU A 118 -13.12 47.70 -64.02
N ILE A 119 -12.58 46.93 -64.96
CA ILE A 119 -12.00 45.61 -64.68
C ILE A 119 -10.92 45.69 -63.58
N ARG A 120 -10.06 46.72 -63.63
CA ARG A 120 -9.02 46.93 -62.60
C ARG A 120 -9.63 47.28 -61.24
N GLU A 121 -10.65 48.13 -61.21
CA GLU A 121 -11.32 48.54 -59.97
C GLU A 121 -12.11 47.38 -59.35
N PHE A 122 -12.77 46.55 -60.16
CA PHE A 122 -13.40 45.31 -59.72
C PHE A 122 -12.37 44.29 -59.22
N SER A 123 -11.27 44.07 -59.94
CA SER A 123 -10.17 43.18 -59.51
C SER A 123 -9.65 43.60 -58.13
N ARG A 124 -9.35 44.89 -57.97
CA ARG A 124 -8.88 45.44 -56.70
C ARG A 124 -9.90 45.28 -55.58
N TYR A 125 -11.19 45.48 -55.86
CA TYR A 125 -12.23 45.25 -54.86
C TYR A 125 -12.27 43.79 -54.41
N PHE A 126 -12.23 42.83 -55.33
CA PHE A 126 -12.22 41.41 -54.97
C PHE A 126 -10.93 40.99 -54.24
N GLU A 127 -9.78 41.57 -54.60
CA GLU A 127 -8.53 41.40 -53.84
C GLU A 127 -8.67 41.89 -52.39
N LEU A 128 -9.32 43.04 -52.18
CA LEU A 128 -9.58 43.57 -50.83
C LEU A 128 -10.52 42.65 -50.04
N ILE A 129 -11.60 42.15 -50.65
CA ILE A 129 -12.51 41.21 -49.99
C ILE A 129 -11.78 39.91 -49.61
N ALA A 130 -10.97 39.36 -50.52
CA ALA A 130 -10.16 38.17 -50.24
C ALA A 130 -9.14 38.44 -49.11
N ALA A 131 -8.51 39.61 -49.13
CA ALA A 131 -7.56 40.01 -48.09
C ALA A 131 -8.23 40.16 -46.71
N ILE A 132 -9.44 40.73 -46.65
CA ILE A 132 -10.24 40.84 -45.42
C ILE A 132 -10.50 39.45 -44.82
N GLU A 133 -10.93 38.48 -45.64
CA GLU A 133 -11.23 37.13 -45.17
C GLU A 133 -10.00 36.44 -44.57
N VAL A 134 -8.85 36.56 -45.24
CA VAL A 134 -7.58 36.00 -44.75
C VAL A 134 -7.12 36.74 -43.48
N LYS A 135 -7.19 38.07 -43.47
CA LYS A 135 -6.74 38.87 -42.32
C LYS A 135 -7.59 38.60 -41.07
N ARG A 136 -8.89 38.39 -41.24
CA ARG A 136 -9.80 38.00 -40.15
C ARG A 136 -9.36 36.68 -39.48
N LYS A 137 -8.84 35.72 -40.23
CA LYS A 137 -8.25 34.48 -39.64
C LYS A 137 -7.04 34.80 -38.78
N GLY A 138 -6.19 35.74 -39.21
CA GLY A 138 -5.04 36.23 -38.44
C GLY A 138 -5.43 36.95 -37.15
N GLU A 139 -6.49 37.76 -37.18
CA GLU A 139 -7.01 38.43 -35.97
C GLU A 139 -7.63 37.41 -34.99
N LEU A 140 -8.36 36.41 -35.48
CA LEU A 140 -8.84 35.30 -34.65
C LEU A 140 -7.69 34.52 -34.01
N ALA A 141 -6.64 34.22 -34.78
CA ALA A 141 -5.43 33.58 -34.25
C ALA A 141 -4.74 34.45 -33.19
N HIS A 142 -4.76 35.78 -33.34
CA HIS A 142 -4.26 36.69 -32.32
C HIS A 142 -5.09 36.63 -31.03
N SER A 143 -6.42 36.63 -31.11
CA SER A 143 -7.30 36.49 -29.96
C SER A 143 -7.06 35.18 -29.21
N SER A 144 -7.02 34.05 -29.93
CA SER A 144 -6.71 32.74 -29.32
C SER A 144 -5.31 32.71 -28.70
N TYR A 145 -4.32 33.35 -29.33
CA TYR A 145 -2.99 33.48 -28.74
C TYR A 145 -3.02 34.22 -27.40
N VAL A 146 -3.75 35.35 -27.32
CA VAL A 146 -3.89 36.12 -26.07
C VAL A 146 -4.59 35.30 -24.98
N GLU A 147 -5.63 34.54 -25.34
CA GLU A 147 -6.32 33.63 -24.42
C GLU A 147 -5.37 32.58 -23.83
N HIS A 148 -4.59 31.88 -24.67
CA HIS A 148 -3.63 30.87 -24.18
C HIS A 148 -2.50 31.48 -23.34
N ILE A 149 -2.05 32.70 -23.64
CA ILE A 149 -1.12 33.42 -22.77
C ILE A 149 -1.76 33.75 -21.42
N GLY A 150 -3.03 34.12 -21.40
CA GLY A 150 -3.81 34.30 -20.17
C GLY A 150 -3.89 33.01 -19.34
N LEU A 151 -4.21 31.89 -19.99
CA LEU A 151 -4.24 30.57 -19.36
C LEU A 151 -2.86 30.16 -18.81
N MET A 152 -1.77 30.42 -19.55
CA MET A 152 -0.41 30.17 -19.07
C MET A 152 -0.12 30.94 -17.78
N LYS A 153 -0.49 32.22 -17.71
CA LYS A 153 -0.33 33.03 -16.49
C LYS A 153 -1.13 32.44 -15.32
N GLN A 154 -2.39 32.10 -15.56
CA GLN A 154 -3.23 31.45 -14.54
C GLN A 154 -2.63 30.13 -14.04
N THR A 155 -2.17 29.27 -14.95
CA THR A 155 -1.52 28.00 -14.56
C THR A 155 -0.24 28.20 -13.75
N MET A 156 0.48 29.29 -13.98
CA MET A 156 1.67 29.65 -13.22
C MET A 156 1.30 30.19 -11.83
N ASP A 157 0.30 31.06 -11.75
CA ASP A 157 -0.21 31.61 -10.50
C ASP A 157 -0.77 30.49 -9.60
N ASP A 158 -1.52 29.56 -10.17
CA ASP A 158 -2.06 28.40 -9.45
C ASP A 158 -0.95 27.43 -9.03
N LEU A 159 0.08 27.24 -9.86
CA LEU A 159 1.26 26.48 -9.47
C LEU A 159 1.99 27.12 -8.29
N GLU A 160 2.10 28.45 -8.25
CA GLU A 160 2.75 29.18 -7.14
C GLU A 160 1.92 29.12 -5.85
N LYS A 161 0.57 29.13 -5.95
CA LYS A 161 -0.33 28.94 -4.79
C LYS A 161 -0.23 27.53 -4.19
N GLU A 162 -0.24 26.48 -5.03
CA GLU A 162 -0.23 25.09 -4.55
C GLU A 162 1.17 24.59 -4.18
N HIS A 163 2.20 25.15 -4.79
CA HIS A 163 3.60 24.76 -4.61
C HIS A 163 4.49 25.99 -4.42
N PRO A 164 4.39 26.67 -3.27
CA PRO A 164 5.21 27.83 -2.96
C PRO A 164 6.70 27.46 -3.01
N LYS A 165 7.53 28.43 -3.42
CA LYS A 165 8.97 28.22 -3.66
C LYS A 165 9.73 27.75 -2.41
N GLU A 166 9.25 28.10 -1.22
CA GLU A 166 9.81 27.67 0.07
C GLU A 166 9.78 26.13 0.28
N ASP A 167 8.81 25.44 -0.32
CA ASP A 167 8.73 23.97 -0.27
C ASP A 167 9.78 23.27 -1.17
N LEU A 168 10.41 24.01 -2.09
CA LEU A 168 11.30 23.46 -3.12
C LEU A 168 12.76 23.39 -2.68
N GLU A 169 13.21 24.25 -1.75
CA GLU A 169 14.59 24.22 -1.24
C GLU A 169 14.90 22.93 -0.44
N GLY A 170 13.86 22.21 -0.02
CA GLY A 170 13.99 20.98 0.76
C GLY A 170 14.13 19.69 -0.06
N GLU A 171 15.11 19.53 -0.95
CA GLU A 171 15.65 18.22 -1.41
C GLU A 171 14.63 17.05 -1.64
N SER A 172 13.45 17.33 -2.19
CA SER A 172 12.35 16.35 -2.17
C SER A 172 12.68 15.05 -2.93
N GLY A 173 13.37 15.15 -4.07
CA GLY A 173 13.75 13.97 -4.87
C GLY A 173 14.81 13.07 -4.21
N SER A 174 15.76 13.65 -3.47
CA SER A 174 16.82 12.92 -2.76
C SER A 174 16.25 12.23 -1.52
N LYS A 175 15.48 12.97 -0.72
CA LYS A 175 14.83 12.49 0.51
C LYS A 175 13.80 11.39 0.24
N ILE A 176 13.02 11.48 -0.85
CA ILE A 176 12.11 10.40 -1.26
C ILE A 176 12.88 9.10 -1.57
N LYS A 177 14.03 9.20 -2.27
CA LYS A 177 14.85 8.03 -2.64
C LYS A 177 15.55 7.43 -1.42
N SER A 178 16.03 8.24 -0.47
CA SER A 178 16.62 7.76 0.79
C SER A 178 15.55 7.09 1.66
N ASN A 179 14.39 7.72 1.85
CA ASN A 179 13.26 7.16 2.61
C ASN A 179 12.80 5.83 2.03
N MET A 180 12.75 5.67 0.70
CA MET A 180 12.41 4.40 0.05
C MET A 180 13.49 3.31 0.20
N LYS A 181 14.78 3.68 0.34
CA LYS A 181 15.83 2.72 0.67
C LYS A 181 15.70 2.28 2.13
N GLU A 182 15.40 3.20 3.04
CA GLU A 182 15.18 2.93 4.45
C GLU A 182 13.95 2.06 4.69
N ILE A 183 12.81 2.37 4.05
CA ILE A 183 11.61 1.53 4.07
C ILE A 183 11.93 0.09 3.66
N ARG A 184 12.74 -0.10 2.59
CA ARG A 184 13.16 -1.43 2.13
C ARG A 184 14.05 -2.15 3.15
N LYS A 185 14.98 -1.45 3.80
CA LYS A 185 15.83 -2.02 4.85
C LYS A 185 15.00 -2.45 6.06
N ILE A 186 14.09 -1.60 6.53
CA ILE A 186 13.23 -1.88 7.68
C ILE A 186 12.26 -3.02 7.36
N SER A 187 11.69 -3.04 6.15
CA SER A 187 10.78 -4.11 5.71
C SER A 187 11.48 -5.49 5.69
N LYS A 188 12.73 -5.56 5.20
CA LYS A 188 13.55 -6.78 5.29
C LYS A 188 13.83 -7.19 6.73
N ARG A 189 13.98 -6.24 7.66
CA ARG A 189 14.15 -6.54 9.10
C ARG A 189 12.87 -7.08 9.71
N ILE A 190 11.70 -6.52 9.36
CA ILE A 190 10.39 -7.03 9.77
C ILE A 190 10.21 -8.48 9.29
N GLU A 191 10.53 -8.78 8.03
CA GLU A 191 10.47 -10.16 7.50
C GLU A 191 11.37 -11.13 8.28
N LYS A 192 12.56 -10.70 8.71
CA LYS A 192 13.44 -11.52 9.57
C LYS A 192 12.81 -11.77 10.93
N ILE A 193 12.26 -10.74 11.57
CA ILE A 193 11.56 -10.86 12.86
C ILE A 193 10.34 -11.77 12.75
N ASP A 194 9.58 -11.69 11.65
CA ASP A 194 8.42 -12.55 11.41
C ASP A 194 8.84 -14.04 11.34
N LYS A 195 9.94 -14.34 10.63
CA LYS A 195 10.52 -15.70 10.61
C LYS A 195 11.01 -16.17 11.99
N GLU A 196 11.63 -15.28 12.78
CA GLU A 196 12.06 -15.58 14.15
C GLU A 196 10.85 -15.83 15.09
N ILE A 197 9.76 -15.09 14.92
CA ILE A 197 8.51 -15.31 15.68
C ILE A 197 7.89 -16.67 15.31
N GLU A 198 7.92 -17.06 14.03
CA GLU A 198 7.43 -18.36 13.57
C GLU A 198 8.26 -19.52 14.11
N SER A 199 9.60 -19.43 14.07
CA SER A 199 10.49 -20.47 14.63
C SER A 199 10.26 -20.64 16.13
N ILE A 200 10.24 -19.56 16.90
CA ILE A 200 9.93 -19.58 18.34
C ILE A 200 8.54 -20.18 18.60
N SER A 201 7.56 -19.88 17.74
CA SER A 201 6.21 -20.45 17.87
C SER A 201 6.20 -21.96 17.63
N SER A 202 7.02 -22.46 16.70
CA SER A 202 7.19 -23.89 16.46
C SER A 202 7.91 -24.58 17.63
N ASP A 203 8.92 -23.93 18.21
CA ASP A 203 9.68 -24.49 19.34
C ASP A 203 8.85 -24.52 20.62
N ILE A 204 8.03 -23.49 20.88
CA ILE A 204 7.05 -23.53 21.98
C ILE A 204 6.11 -24.73 21.81
N LYS A 205 5.61 -25.01 20.59
CA LYS A 205 4.74 -26.18 20.36
C LYS A 205 5.47 -27.50 20.64
N LYS A 206 6.71 -27.65 20.16
CA LYS A 206 7.54 -28.84 20.41
C LYS A 206 7.79 -29.06 21.91
N MET A 207 8.16 -28.01 22.64
CA MET A 207 8.40 -28.09 24.09
C MET A 207 7.14 -28.39 24.88
N VAL A 208 5.99 -27.85 24.47
CA VAL A 208 4.69 -28.19 25.08
C VAL A 208 4.32 -29.65 24.85
N ASN A 209 4.56 -30.19 23.66
CA ASN A 209 4.32 -31.62 23.39
C ASN A 209 5.28 -32.50 24.20
N ARG A 210 6.58 -32.20 24.18
CA ARG A 210 7.59 -32.92 24.97
C ARG A 210 7.28 -32.92 26.47
N LYS A 211 6.75 -31.80 27.00
CA LYS A 211 6.26 -31.72 28.39
C LYS A 211 5.06 -32.64 28.64
N LYS A 212 4.11 -32.73 27.70
CA LYS A 212 2.96 -33.65 27.82
C LYS A 212 3.42 -35.11 27.81
N ASP A 213 4.36 -35.44 26.92
CA ASP A 213 4.91 -36.78 26.78
C ASP A 213 5.72 -37.19 28.03
N LEU A 214 6.52 -36.28 28.58
CA LEU A 214 7.21 -36.54 29.85
C LEU A 214 6.24 -36.69 31.02
N LYS A 215 5.14 -35.93 31.06
CA LYS A 215 4.10 -36.09 32.08
C LYS A 215 3.34 -37.42 31.93
N SER A 216 3.07 -37.89 30.71
CA SER A 216 2.45 -39.21 30.50
C SER A 216 3.42 -40.33 30.85
N GLN A 217 4.69 -40.24 30.45
CA GLN A 217 5.73 -41.19 30.83
C GLN A 217 5.95 -41.26 32.35
N ASN A 218 5.98 -40.12 33.04
CA ASN A 218 6.10 -40.10 34.51
C ASN A 218 4.87 -40.72 35.18
N ARG A 219 3.66 -40.49 34.66
CA ARG A 219 2.44 -41.17 35.16
C ARG A 219 2.49 -42.68 34.97
N ILE A 220 3.02 -43.15 33.84
CA ILE A 220 3.20 -44.58 33.58
C ILE A 220 4.27 -45.16 34.53
N LYS A 221 5.39 -44.46 34.75
CA LYS A 221 6.43 -44.86 35.71
C LYS A 221 5.91 -44.92 37.14
N ASP A 222 5.11 -43.94 37.57
CA ASP A 222 4.46 -43.92 38.88
C ASP A 222 3.44 -45.05 39.04
N ALA A 223 2.68 -45.38 37.99
CA ALA A 223 1.78 -46.53 37.99
C ALA A 223 2.57 -47.85 38.06
N LYS A 224 3.66 -47.98 37.31
CA LYS A 224 4.57 -49.15 37.34
C LYS A 224 5.14 -49.37 38.74
N SER A 225 5.65 -48.33 39.40
CA SER A 225 6.25 -48.44 40.73
C SER A 225 5.23 -48.88 41.79
N ARG A 226 3.97 -48.42 41.72
CA ARG A 226 2.88 -48.84 42.61
C ARG A 226 2.48 -50.31 42.45
N VAL A 227 2.52 -50.81 41.21
CA VAL A 227 2.26 -52.22 40.90
C VAL A 227 3.39 -53.10 41.42
N LEU A 228 4.65 -52.72 41.16
CA LEU A 228 5.83 -53.44 41.66
C LEU A 228 5.94 -53.44 43.18
N SER A 229 5.49 -52.36 43.85
CA SER A 229 5.48 -52.27 45.31
C SER A 229 4.32 -53.01 45.98
N GLY A 230 3.44 -53.68 45.22
CA GLY A 230 2.30 -54.44 45.75
C GLY A 230 1.23 -53.59 46.46
N SER A 231 1.22 -52.28 46.21
CA SER A 231 0.24 -51.35 46.81
C SER A 231 -1.11 -51.43 46.09
N ASN A 232 -2.19 -50.94 46.71
CA ASN A 232 -3.55 -51.08 46.19
C ASN A 232 -3.70 -50.41 44.80
N ILE A 233 -3.90 -51.21 43.74
CA ILE A 233 -3.89 -50.75 42.34
C ILE A 233 -5.28 -50.22 41.95
N ALA A 234 -5.36 -49.00 41.43
CA ALA A 234 -6.60 -48.42 40.92
C ALA A 234 -6.87 -48.84 39.46
N ALA A 235 -8.14 -48.97 39.07
CA ALA A 235 -8.54 -49.31 37.69
C ALA A 235 -7.97 -48.35 36.62
N GLY A 236 -7.74 -47.08 36.97
CA GLY A 236 -7.10 -46.11 36.09
C GLY A 236 -5.61 -46.35 35.86
N ASP A 237 -4.89 -46.90 36.86
CA ASP A 237 -3.46 -47.24 36.74
C ASP A 237 -3.30 -48.49 35.85
N ILE A 238 -4.23 -49.44 35.95
CA ILE A 238 -4.30 -50.63 35.08
C ILE A 238 -4.53 -50.24 33.62
N ALA A 239 -5.48 -49.33 33.35
CA ALA A 239 -5.75 -48.85 32.00
C ALA A 239 -4.55 -48.13 31.37
N LEU A 240 -3.85 -47.28 32.14
CA LEU A 240 -2.65 -46.57 31.68
C LEU A 240 -1.50 -47.52 31.33
N LEU A 241 -1.34 -48.59 32.09
CA LEU A 241 -0.29 -49.57 31.86
C LEU A 241 -0.58 -50.51 30.68
N LEU A 242 -1.86 -50.86 30.48
CA LEU A 242 -2.33 -51.61 29.31
C LEU A 242 -2.12 -50.81 28.01
N ASP A 243 -2.50 -49.53 28.03
CA ASP A 243 -2.34 -48.63 26.88
C ASP A 243 -0.85 -48.32 26.61
N GLY A 244 -0.01 -48.35 27.65
CA GLY A 244 1.45 -48.22 27.56
C GLY A 244 2.21 -49.50 27.18
N GLY A 245 1.53 -50.63 26.98
CA GLY A 245 2.06 -51.86 26.34
C GLY A 245 3.25 -52.57 27.01
N SER A 246 3.70 -52.15 28.20
CA SER A 246 5.05 -52.48 28.71
C SER A 246 5.09 -53.25 30.03
N ILE A 247 3.97 -53.85 30.46
CA ILE A 247 3.99 -54.75 31.64
C ILE A 247 4.47 -56.16 31.26
N LEU A 248 4.07 -56.68 30.09
CA LEU A 248 4.25 -58.09 29.76
C LEU A 248 5.72 -58.49 29.57
N ASP A 249 6.56 -57.57 29.10
CA ASP A 249 7.97 -57.82 28.81
C ASP A 249 8.84 -57.82 30.09
N ASP A 250 8.56 -56.92 31.04
CA ASP A 250 9.29 -56.84 32.31
C ASP A 250 8.86 -57.94 33.31
N LEU A 251 7.59 -58.36 33.28
CA LEU A 251 7.10 -59.45 34.14
C LEU A 251 7.73 -60.81 33.75
N ALA A 252 8.24 -60.93 32.52
CA ALA A 252 8.89 -62.12 32.02
C ALA A 252 10.38 -62.24 32.42
N GLN A 253 11.00 -61.16 32.93
CA GLN A 253 12.44 -61.12 33.24
C GLN A 253 12.78 -61.18 34.74
N MET A 254 11.81 -61.38 35.64
CA MET A 254 12.07 -61.40 37.08
C MET A 254 12.35 -62.82 37.61
N PRO A 255 13.48 -63.07 38.32
CA PRO A 255 13.67 -64.30 39.06
C PRO A 255 12.70 -64.35 40.25
N SER A 256 12.04 -65.50 40.42
CA SER A 256 11.06 -65.74 41.47
C SER A 256 11.73 -65.91 42.83
N GLU A 257 11.57 -64.94 43.73
CA GLU A 257 11.77 -65.15 45.17
C GLU A 257 10.52 -64.74 45.98
N PRO A 258 10.21 -65.45 47.08
CA PRO A 258 8.94 -65.33 47.77
C PRO A 258 8.89 -64.09 48.68
N VAL A 259 7.84 -63.28 48.49
CA VAL A 259 7.56 -62.10 49.33
C VAL A 259 6.79 -62.51 50.59
N ASN A 260 7.42 -62.28 51.75
CA ASN A 260 6.80 -62.30 53.06
C ASN A 260 5.79 -61.15 53.20
N ARG A 261 4.56 -61.47 53.63
CA ARG A 261 3.51 -60.50 53.96
C ARG A 261 3.74 -59.92 55.36
N PRO A 262 3.57 -58.60 55.55
CA PRO A 262 3.13 -58.08 56.84
C PRO A 262 1.69 -57.57 56.75
N SER A 263 1.08 -57.60 57.93
CA SER A 263 -0.32 -57.35 58.21
C SER A 263 -0.70 -55.86 58.35
N SER A 264 -1.96 -55.62 57.98
CA SER A 264 -2.98 -54.77 58.62
C SER A 264 -2.88 -53.23 58.63
N ASN A 265 -4.09 -52.69 58.40
CA ASN A 265 -4.65 -51.38 58.74
C ASN A 265 -4.19 -50.15 57.96
N ILE A 266 -5.13 -49.57 57.19
CA ILE A 266 -5.73 -48.24 57.43
C ILE A 266 -7.01 -48.14 56.58
N GLN A 267 -8.16 -48.01 57.25
CA GLN A 267 -9.43 -47.67 56.63
C GLN A 267 -9.47 -46.16 56.37
N ASN A 268 -9.28 -45.73 55.12
CA ASN A 268 -9.63 -44.38 54.69
C ASN A 268 -10.90 -44.43 53.82
N LYS A 269 -12.04 -44.08 54.45
CA LYS A 269 -13.34 -43.94 53.78
C LYS A 269 -13.25 -42.89 52.67
N GLN A 270 -13.53 -43.29 51.43
CA GLN A 270 -13.69 -42.35 50.32
C GLN A 270 -14.99 -41.55 50.47
N LYS A 271 -14.88 -40.21 50.50
CA LYS A 271 -16.03 -39.31 50.40
C LYS A 271 -16.59 -39.36 48.97
N SER A 272 -17.79 -39.89 48.83
CA SER A 272 -18.67 -39.69 47.67
C SER A 272 -18.82 -38.20 47.37
N ARG A 273 -18.41 -37.76 46.17
CA ARG A 273 -18.73 -36.42 45.66
C ARG A 273 -20.07 -36.49 44.95
N ARG A 274 -21.03 -35.66 45.42
CA ARG A 274 -22.30 -35.40 44.74
C ARG A 274 -22.01 -34.89 43.32
N ILE A 275 -22.55 -35.59 42.32
CA ILE A 275 -22.63 -35.14 40.94
C ILE A 275 -23.78 -34.13 40.87
N SER A 276 -23.47 -32.85 40.77
CA SER A 276 -24.46 -31.85 40.34
C SER A 276 -24.57 -31.91 38.81
N PRO A 277 -25.78 -31.84 38.22
CA PRO A 277 -25.92 -31.71 36.78
C PRO A 277 -25.37 -30.34 36.36
N ALA A 278 -24.27 -30.34 35.61
CA ALA A 278 -23.77 -29.14 34.96
C ALA A 278 -24.83 -28.67 33.96
N ARG A 279 -25.42 -27.49 34.21
CA ARG A 279 -26.20 -26.74 33.24
C ARG A 279 -25.27 -26.36 32.07
N GLY A 280 -25.27 -27.18 31.03
CA GLY A 280 -24.73 -26.82 29.73
C GLY A 280 -25.59 -25.72 29.13
N GLY A 281 -25.12 -24.47 29.22
CA GLY A 281 -25.69 -23.37 28.45
C GLY A 281 -25.42 -23.58 26.95
N PRO A 282 -26.37 -23.24 26.06
CA PRO A 282 -26.19 -23.44 24.62
C PRO A 282 -25.04 -22.58 24.07
N ARG A 283 -24.24 -23.18 23.19
CA ARG A 283 -23.24 -22.45 22.39
C ARG A 283 -23.95 -21.40 21.55
N LYS A 284 -23.54 -20.14 21.68
CA LYS A 284 -23.88 -19.07 20.73
C LYS A 284 -23.30 -19.43 19.36
N THR A 285 -24.13 -19.96 18.47
CA THR A 285 -23.82 -19.99 17.04
C THR A 285 -23.85 -18.55 16.53
N ARG A 286 -22.76 -18.12 15.88
CA ARG A 286 -22.77 -16.88 15.10
C ARG A 286 -23.68 -17.11 13.89
N GLN A 287 -24.83 -16.44 13.86
CA GLN A 287 -25.56 -16.29 12.62
C GLN A 287 -24.69 -15.53 11.62
N ARG A 288 -24.62 -16.04 10.38
CA ARG A 288 -24.11 -15.30 9.23
C ARG A 288 -25.13 -14.19 8.92
N PRO A 289 -24.68 -12.99 8.53
CA PRO A 289 -25.58 -12.03 7.91
C PRO A 289 -25.91 -12.52 6.50
N ASP A 290 -27.20 -12.69 6.23
CA ASP A 290 -27.72 -12.91 4.88
C ASP A 290 -27.55 -11.62 4.04
N LYS A 291 -27.35 -11.83 2.74
CA LYS A 291 -27.33 -10.81 1.70
C LYS A 291 -28.74 -10.37 1.35
#